data_AF-A0AAJ6P4X0-F1
#
_entry.id   AF-A0AAJ6P4X0-F1
#
_cell.length_a   1.000
_cell.length_b   1.000
_cell.length_c   1.000
_cell.angle_alpha   90.00
_cell.angle_beta   90.00
_cell.angle_gamma   90.00
#
_symmetry.space_group_name_H-M   'P 1'
#
loop_
_entity.id
_entity.type
_entity.pdbx_description
1 polymer ?
#
loop_
_entity_poly.entity_id
_entity_poly.type
_entity_poly.pdbx_seq_one_letter_code
_entity_poly.pdbx_strand_id
1 'polypeptide(L)'
;MVKPTNQVMTENELTANDTQGVIAQEAETTLESIFPMMQHIARWLIHSGVGYTDFVAALKPIFYEQALSELDRIQQNKTDSAVSLLSGLHRKDVSAFRQQATQTTIEAPNFAISVPARVIARWIALDLPHQIPVSGEENSFEALVKHISTEKHPRSILFELQRLGVVEQQGQQVILQQNSFTPDNQMQESKALFSANLTDHLAAGIDNFISEKPFTHLEQAVHAEKLTPQSVEALRQLSIELWQDMAKQLLNAAIHHCEQDQNKADATYQFRFGVYQYDTQIKLQVPYIFKDK
;
A
#
# COMPACT_ATOMS: atom_id res chain seq x y z
N MET A 1 69.38 8.36 16.33
CA MET A 1 68.71 8.69 17.60
C MET A 1 67.82 9.90 17.34
N VAL A 2 66.51 9.71 17.30
CA VAL A 2 65.51 10.78 17.16
C VAL A 2 64.35 10.49 18.10
N LYS A 3 63.75 11.58 18.62
CA LYS A 3 62.53 11.77 19.45
C LYS A 3 62.75 11.91 20.96
N PRO A 4 61.83 12.62 21.69
CA PRO A 4 60.60 13.29 21.22
C PRO A 4 60.41 14.75 21.70
N THR A 5 59.51 15.47 21.05
CA THR A 5 58.75 16.57 21.66
C THR A 5 57.28 16.32 21.37
N ASN A 6 56.48 16.38 22.44
CA ASN A 6 55.02 16.26 22.45
C ASN A 6 54.36 17.32 21.58
N GLN A 7 53.37 16.91 20.78
CA GLN A 7 52.17 17.69 20.57
C GLN A 7 50.96 16.77 20.65
N VAL A 8 50.08 17.14 21.56
CA VAL A 8 48.75 16.60 21.80
C VAL A 8 47.89 16.94 20.59
N MET A 9 47.26 15.93 19.99
CA MET A 9 46.11 16.12 19.11
C MET A 9 44.90 15.44 19.73
N THR A 10 43.88 16.26 19.93
CA THR A 10 42.50 15.91 20.25
C THR A 10 41.87 15.10 19.11
N GLU A 11 41.60 13.82 19.36
CA GLU A 11 40.67 13.00 18.58
C GLU A 11 39.31 13.03 19.29
N ASN A 12 38.34 13.84 18.82
CA ASN A 12 36.91 13.59 19.08
C ASN A 12 35.90 14.53 18.35
N GLU A 13 36.13 14.91 17.09
CA GLU A 13 35.11 15.71 16.35
C GLU A 13 34.78 15.24 14.92
N LEU A 14 35.34 14.11 14.44
CA LEU A 14 35.18 13.68 13.04
C LEU A 14 34.06 12.66 12.76
N THR A 15 33.36 12.12 13.77
CA THR A 15 32.37 11.03 13.57
C THR A 15 30.90 11.49 13.50
N ALA A 16 30.60 12.74 13.85
CA ALA A 16 29.21 13.23 13.87
C ALA A 16 28.70 13.70 12.50
N ASN A 17 29.57 14.25 11.64
CA ASN A 17 29.15 14.84 10.35
C ASN A 17 28.96 13.81 9.22
N ASP A 18 29.74 12.73 9.17
CA ASP A 18 29.59 11.70 8.11
C ASP A 18 28.31 10.89 8.28
N THR A 19 27.89 10.64 9.53
CA THR A 19 26.68 9.84 9.84
C THR A 19 25.40 10.55 9.40
N GLN A 20 25.33 11.89 9.48
CA GLN A 20 24.18 12.67 9.00
C GLN A 20 24.05 12.65 7.47
N GLY A 21 25.17 12.62 6.74
CA GLY A 21 25.18 12.52 5.27
C GLY A 21 24.71 11.15 4.79
N VAL A 22 25.14 10.07 5.45
CA VAL A 22 24.75 8.69 5.10
C VAL A 22 23.26 8.44 5.35
N ILE A 23 22.71 8.86 6.50
CA ILE A 23 21.28 8.68 6.83
C ILE A 23 20.37 9.45 5.86
N ALA A 24 20.74 10.67 5.48
CA ALA A 24 19.97 11.45 4.52
C ALA A 24 19.96 10.79 3.13
N GLN A 25 21.07 10.17 2.72
CA GLN A 25 21.21 9.47 1.45
C GLN A 25 20.48 8.12 1.44
N GLU A 26 20.45 7.39 2.55
CA GLU A 26 19.61 6.18 2.71
C GLU A 26 18.12 6.51 2.68
N ALA A 27 17.69 7.60 3.30
CA ALA A 27 16.30 8.05 3.26
C ALA A 27 15.86 8.44 1.83
N GLU A 28 16.70 9.17 1.10
CA GLU A 28 16.44 9.57 -0.29
C GLU A 28 16.36 8.36 -1.22
N THR A 29 17.34 7.45 -1.15
CA THR A 29 17.37 6.22 -1.95
C THR A 29 16.21 5.26 -1.65
N THR A 30 15.77 5.21 -0.38
CA THR A 30 14.57 4.46 0.01
C THR A 30 13.30 5.06 -0.59
N LEU A 31 13.18 6.40 -0.57
CA LEU A 31 12.04 7.10 -1.16
C LEU A 31 11.99 6.91 -2.69
N GLU A 32 13.15 6.96 -3.36
CA GLU A 32 13.26 6.65 -4.78
C GLU A 32 12.84 5.21 -5.08
N SER A 33 13.21 4.26 -4.21
CA SER A 33 12.88 2.84 -4.39
C SER A 33 11.39 2.55 -4.22
N ILE A 34 10.70 3.22 -3.29
CA ILE A 34 9.25 3.03 -3.08
C ILE A 34 8.40 3.78 -4.11
N PHE A 35 8.93 4.83 -4.73
CA PHE A 35 8.16 5.69 -5.64
C PHE A 35 7.50 4.93 -6.81
N PRO A 36 8.18 4.04 -7.56
CA PRO A 36 7.53 3.24 -8.60
C PRO A 36 6.40 2.37 -8.06
N MET A 37 6.58 1.74 -6.89
CA MET A 37 5.55 0.92 -6.25
C MET A 37 4.31 1.77 -5.92
N MET A 38 4.52 2.97 -5.37
CA MET A 38 3.43 3.89 -5.03
C MET A 38 2.63 4.36 -6.24
N GLN A 39 3.22 4.44 -7.44
CA GLN A 39 2.46 4.77 -8.65
C GLN A 39 1.38 3.73 -8.96
N HIS A 40 1.70 2.44 -8.76
CA HIS A 40 0.74 1.35 -8.97
C HIS A 40 -0.35 1.35 -7.90
N ILE A 41 0.02 1.57 -6.63
CA ILE A 41 -0.94 1.68 -5.53
C ILE A 41 -1.87 2.88 -5.73
N ALA A 42 -1.33 4.06 -6.03
CA ALA A 42 -2.12 5.26 -6.27
C ALA A 42 -3.10 5.07 -7.45
N ARG A 43 -2.66 4.41 -8.53
CA ARG A 43 -3.53 4.08 -9.66
C ARG A 43 -4.70 3.20 -9.23
N TRP A 44 -4.46 2.16 -8.44
CA TRP A 44 -5.51 1.27 -7.96
C TRP A 44 -6.50 1.97 -7.02
N LEU A 45 -5.98 2.78 -6.09
CA LEU A 45 -6.79 3.59 -5.17
C LEU A 45 -7.72 4.54 -5.92
N ILE A 46 -7.17 5.35 -6.84
CA ILE A 46 -7.94 6.31 -7.63
C ILE A 46 -8.96 5.57 -8.51
N HIS A 47 -8.55 4.49 -9.17
CA HIS A 47 -9.48 3.66 -9.94
C HIS A 47 -10.68 3.20 -9.10
N SER A 48 -10.42 2.85 -7.84
CA SER A 48 -11.41 2.40 -6.86
C SER A 48 -12.15 3.53 -6.11
N GLY A 49 -11.88 4.80 -6.44
CA GLY A 49 -12.56 5.95 -5.81
C GLY A 49 -11.99 6.38 -4.45
N VAL A 50 -10.81 5.87 -4.07
CA VAL A 50 -10.08 6.30 -2.87
C VAL A 50 -9.13 7.44 -3.22
N GLY A 51 -9.35 8.59 -2.58
CA GLY A 51 -8.55 9.80 -2.82
C GLY A 51 -7.29 9.88 -1.96
N TYR A 52 -6.42 10.83 -2.28
CA TYR A 52 -5.19 11.10 -1.51
C TYR A 52 -5.46 11.37 -0.02
N THR A 53 -6.47 12.19 0.30
CA THR A 53 -6.77 12.54 1.70
C THR A 53 -7.18 11.32 2.53
N ASP A 54 -8.00 10.44 1.96
CA ASP A 54 -8.46 9.21 2.63
C ASP A 54 -7.27 8.25 2.82
N PHE A 55 -6.43 8.13 1.79
CA PHE A 55 -5.22 7.29 1.86
C PHE A 55 -4.21 7.80 2.90
N VAL A 56 -3.92 9.10 2.91
CA VAL A 56 -3.02 9.69 3.92
C VAL A 56 -3.58 9.51 5.32
N ALA A 57 -4.89 9.70 5.52
CA ALA A 57 -5.51 9.46 6.81
C ALA A 57 -5.33 8.00 7.27
N ALA A 58 -5.44 7.03 6.35
CA ALA A 58 -5.19 5.61 6.63
C ALA A 58 -3.72 5.29 6.89
N LEU A 59 -2.77 6.03 6.31
CA LEU A 59 -1.34 5.85 6.55
C LEU A 59 -0.88 6.41 7.90
N LYS A 60 -1.52 7.46 8.43
CA LYS A 60 -1.12 8.08 9.71
C LYS A 60 -0.97 7.08 10.88
N PRO A 61 -1.94 6.20 11.18
CA PRO A 61 -1.77 5.22 12.25
C PRO A 61 -0.63 4.23 11.97
N ILE A 62 -0.42 3.86 10.70
CA ILE A 62 0.70 2.98 10.31
C ILE A 62 2.04 3.65 10.64
N PHE A 63 2.23 4.92 10.23
CA PHE A 63 3.45 5.68 10.54
C PHE A 63 3.66 5.86 12.05
N TYR A 64 2.57 6.04 12.82
CA TYR A 64 2.63 6.11 14.26
C TYR A 64 3.15 4.80 14.87
N GLU A 65 2.57 3.66 14.48
CA GLU A 65 2.99 2.33 14.96
C GLU A 65 4.42 2.00 14.57
N GLN A 66 4.82 2.23 13.31
CA GLN A 66 6.19 1.97 12.87
C GLN A 66 7.22 2.83 13.60
N ALA A 67 6.89 4.10 13.91
CA ALA A 67 7.77 4.94 14.73
C ALA A 67 7.88 4.43 16.18
N LEU A 68 6.82 3.86 16.75
CA LEU A 68 6.91 3.22 18.08
C LEU A 68 7.79 1.98 18.06
N SER A 69 7.66 1.12 17.03
CA SER A 69 8.50 -0.06 16.85
C SER A 69 9.97 0.31 16.65
N GLU A 70 10.25 1.36 15.89
CA GLU A 70 11.62 1.83 15.70
C GLU A 70 12.21 2.40 17.00
N LEU A 71 11.42 3.16 17.78
CA LEU A 71 11.85 3.65 19.10
C LEU A 71 12.16 2.52 20.08
N ASP A 72 11.39 1.43 20.05
CA ASP A 72 11.71 0.22 20.82
C ASP A 72 13.04 -0.40 20.37
N ARG A 73 13.23 -0.55 19.06
CA ARG A 73 14.44 -1.14 18.47
C ARG A 73 15.70 -0.37 18.89
N ILE A 74 15.65 0.96 18.84
CA ILE A 74 16.77 1.83 19.23
C ILE A 74 16.80 2.15 20.73
N GLN A 75 15.93 1.52 21.54
CA GLN A 75 15.83 1.68 23.00
C GLN A 75 15.65 3.14 23.48
N GLN A 76 14.86 3.92 22.74
CA GLN A 76 14.54 5.31 23.09
C GLN A 76 13.14 5.47 23.70
N ASN A 77 12.97 6.51 24.52
CA ASN A 77 11.69 6.82 25.13
C ASN A 77 10.62 7.21 24.09
N LYS A 78 9.45 6.58 24.17
CA LYS A 78 8.26 6.83 23.33
C LYS A 78 7.51 8.11 23.68
N THR A 79 8.22 9.22 23.78
CA THR A 79 7.60 10.54 24.01
C THR A 79 6.92 11.04 22.75
N ASP A 80 5.86 11.85 22.86
CA ASP A 80 5.17 12.43 21.70
C ASP A 80 6.12 13.21 20.78
N SER A 81 7.13 13.87 21.36
CA SER A 81 8.15 14.58 20.61
C SER A 81 9.04 13.65 19.78
N ALA A 82 9.45 12.52 20.34
CA ALA A 82 10.26 11.52 19.63
C ALA A 82 9.45 10.85 18.51
N VAL A 83 8.20 10.48 18.79
CA VAL A 83 7.30 9.89 17.79
C VAL A 83 7.03 10.87 16.66
N SER A 84 6.70 12.14 16.98
CA SER A 84 6.47 13.18 15.98
C SER A 84 7.71 13.45 15.12
N LEU A 85 8.90 13.42 15.72
CA LEU A 85 10.16 13.60 15.00
C LEU A 85 10.42 12.47 13.99
N LEU A 86 10.28 11.21 14.42
CA LEU A 86 10.58 10.05 13.56
C LEU A 86 9.51 9.81 12.49
N SER A 87 8.23 9.92 12.85
CA SER A 87 7.12 9.66 11.92
C SER A 87 6.79 10.84 11.00
N GLY A 88 7.26 12.05 11.33
CA GLY A 88 6.83 13.29 10.68
C GLY A 88 5.37 13.68 10.97
N LEU A 89 4.65 12.94 11.83
CA LEU A 89 3.27 13.23 12.18
C LEU A 89 3.16 14.47 13.07
N HIS A 90 2.06 15.21 12.91
CA HIS A 90 1.77 16.36 13.75
C HIS A 90 1.51 15.91 15.20
N ARG A 91 2.00 16.66 16.19
CA ARG A 91 1.83 16.34 17.62
C ARG A 91 0.38 16.11 18.05
N LYS A 92 -0.58 16.80 17.42
CA LYS A 92 -2.02 16.59 17.64
C LYS A 92 -2.47 15.17 17.26
N ASP A 93 -2.00 14.65 16.11
CA ASP A 93 -2.32 13.30 15.64
C ASP A 93 -1.68 12.27 16.58
N VAL A 94 -0.41 12.46 16.95
CA VAL A 94 0.32 11.59 17.90
C VAL A 94 -0.40 11.51 19.26
N SER A 95 -0.83 12.64 19.81
CA SER A 95 -1.58 12.66 21.07
C SER A 95 -2.94 11.96 20.95
N ALA A 96 -3.62 12.10 19.80
CA ALA A 96 -4.91 11.45 19.56
C ALA A 96 -4.76 9.92 19.49
N PHE A 97 -3.77 9.41 18.74
CA PHE A 97 -3.50 7.99 18.65
C PHE A 97 -3.09 7.38 20.00
N ARG A 98 -2.27 8.08 20.79
CA ARG A 98 -1.93 7.64 22.15
C ARG A 98 -3.16 7.52 23.04
N GLN A 99 -4.09 8.47 22.97
CA GLN A 99 -5.33 8.43 23.76
C GLN A 99 -6.23 7.27 23.33
N GLN A 100 -6.32 7.00 22.02
CA GLN A 100 -7.05 5.86 21.47
C GLN A 100 -6.42 4.53 21.89
N ALA A 101 -5.09 4.40 21.89
CA ALA A 101 -4.41 3.17 22.33
C ALA A 101 -4.66 2.83 23.82
N THR A 102 -4.88 3.85 24.67
CA THR A 102 -5.23 3.66 26.08
C THR A 102 -6.69 3.23 26.28
N GLN A 103 -7.55 3.45 25.29
CA GLN A 103 -8.92 2.97 25.28
C GLN A 103 -8.91 1.58 24.63
N THR A 104 -9.15 0.53 25.42
CA THR A 104 -9.06 -0.89 25.00
C THR A 104 -10.16 -1.32 24.02
N THR A 105 -10.44 -0.54 22.99
CA THR A 105 -11.34 -0.89 21.91
C THR A 105 -10.48 -1.16 20.69
N ILE A 106 -10.27 -2.44 20.38
CA ILE A 106 -9.73 -2.88 19.10
C ILE A 106 -10.88 -2.68 18.08
N GLU A 107 -11.17 -1.42 17.76
CA GLU A 107 -12.01 -1.13 16.60
C GLU A 107 -11.12 -1.19 15.37
N ALA A 108 -11.60 -1.87 14.33
CA ALA A 108 -10.96 -1.81 13.02
C ALA A 108 -10.78 -0.34 12.62
N PRO A 109 -9.68 0.03 11.93
CA PRO A 109 -9.45 1.41 11.52
C PRO A 109 -10.70 1.96 10.81
N ASN A 110 -11.27 3.03 11.37
CA ASN A 110 -12.43 3.70 10.79
C ASN A 110 -11.96 4.50 9.56
N PHE A 111 -11.98 3.87 8.39
CA PHE A 111 -11.60 4.52 7.15
C PHE A 111 -12.60 5.65 6.84
N ALA A 112 -12.08 6.86 6.60
CA ALA A 112 -12.91 7.98 6.21
C ALA A 112 -13.69 7.62 4.93
N ILE A 113 -15.02 7.68 4.99
CA ILE A 113 -15.89 7.42 3.85
C ILE A 113 -15.78 8.62 2.90
N SER A 114 -15.44 8.36 1.63
CA SER A 114 -15.28 9.40 0.61
C SER A 114 -16.55 10.21 0.41
N VAL A 115 -16.42 11.46 -0.08
CA VAL A 115 -17.58 12.35 -0.34
C VAL A 115 -18.62 11.69 -1.27
N PRO A 116 -18.25 11.07 -2.42
CA PRO A 116 -19.21 10.34 -3.26
C PRO A 116 -19.97 9.25 -2.51
N ALA A 117 -19.27 8.43 -1.71
CA ALA A 117 -19.89 7.37 -0.95
C ALA A 117 -20.84 7.91 0.13
N ARG A 118 -20.49 9.01 0.80
CA ARG A 118 -21.38 9.70 1.76
C ARG A 118 -22.64 10.24 1.09
N VAL A 119 -22.55 10.77 -0.14
CA VAL A 119 -23.71 11.24 -0.92
C VAL A 119 -24.71 10.12 -1.16
N ILE A 120 -24.21 8.97 -1.56
CA ILE A 120 -25.03 7.78 -1.79
C ILE A 120 -25.61 7.23 -0.48
N ALA A 121 -24.79 7.11 0.57
CA ALA A 121 -25.26 6.66 1.87
C ALA A 121 -26.39 7.55 2.39
N ARG A 122 -26.30 8.86 2.16
CA ARG A 122 -27.35 9.82 2.53
C ARG A 122 -28.58 9.72 1.65
N TRP A 123 -28.43 9.50 0.34
CA TRP A 123 -29.55 9.22 -0.56
C TRP A 123 -30.37 8.05 -0.03
N ILE A 124 -29.70 6.94 0.29
CA ILE A 124 -30.31 5.72 0.83
C ILE A 124 -30.93 5.97 2.21
N ALA A 125 -30.21 6.65 3.11
CA ALA A 125 -30.69 6.93 4.47
C ALA A 125 -31.93 7.84 4.52
N LEU A 126 -32.12 8.67 3.50
CA LEU A 126 -33.31 9.53 3.34
C LEU A 126 -34.46 8.82 2.61
N ASP A 127 -34.29 7.54 2.23
CA ASP A 127 -35.27 6.75 1.47
C ASP A 127 -35.76 7.47 0.20
N LEU A 128 -34.87 8.21 -0.46
CA LEU A 128 -35.21 8.93 -1.69
C LEU A 128 -35.43 7.94 -2.85
N PRO A 129 -36.29 8.29 -3.82
CA PRO A 129 -36.53 7.44 -4.98
C PRO A 129 -35.24 7.08 -5.72
N HIS A 130 -35.27 5.96 -6.43
CA HIS A 130 -34.14 5.48 -7.23
C HIS A 130 -33.67 6.47 -8.32
N GLN A 131 -34.56 7.39 -8.70
CA GLN A 131 -34.31 8.47 -9.62
C GLN A 131 -34.64 9.81 -8.95
N ILE A 132 -33.66 10.71 -8.91
CA ILE A 132 -33.83 12.08 -8.36
C ILE A 132 -33.38 13.12 -9.37
N PRO A 133 -33.93 14.35 -9.32
CA PRO A 133 -33.47 15.42 -10.21
C PRO A 133 -32.00 15.78 -9.93
N VAL A 134 -31.27 16.17 -10.99
CA VAL A 134 -29.88 16.65 -10.88
C VAL A 134 -29.83 17.90 -9.99
N SER A 135 -30.73 18.85 -10.24
CA SER A 135 -30.77 20.16 -9.58
C SER A 135 -32.12 20.40 -8.91
N GLY A 136 -32.11 21.11 -7.78
CA GLY A 136 -33.29 21.44 -6.98
C GLY A 136 -32.89 21.80 -5.54
N GLU A 137 -33.75 22.51 -4.80
CA GLU A 137 -33.44 22.92 -3.42
C GLU A 137 -33.54 21.75 -2.43
N GLU A 138 -34.47 20.83 -2.66
CA GLU A 138 -34.68 19.63 -1.84
C GLU A 138 -34.75 18.37 -2.72
N ASN A 139 -34.42 17.22 -2.13
CA ASN A 139 -34.51 15.89 -2.75
C ASN A 139 -33.87 15.80 -4.15
N SER A 140 -32.82 16.60 -4.39
CA SER A 140 -32.04 16.62 -5.62
C SER A 140 -30.61 16.16 -5.35
N PHE A 141 -29.92 15.72 -6.41
CA PHE A 141 -28.52 15.33 -6.30
C PHE A 141 -27.63 16.49 -5.81
N GLU A 142 -27.85 17.70 -6.33
CA GLU A 142 -27.14 18.90 -5.85
C GLU A 142 -27.38 19.19 -4.37
N ALA A 143 -28.61 19.04 -3.88
CA ALA A 143 -28.93 19.26 -2.46
C ALA A 143 -28.23 18.23 -1.56
N LEU A 144 -28.14 16.97 -2.00
CA LEU A 144 -27.39 15.93 -1.30
C LEU A 144 -25.90 16.28 -1.21
N VAL A 145 -25.27 16.70 -2.32
CA VAL A 145 -23.85 17.07 -2.32
C VAL A 145 -23.59 18.28 -1.43
N LYS A 146 -24.38 19.36 -1.58
CA LYS A 146 -24.20 20.61 -0.83
C LYS A 146 -24.27 20.43 0.68
N HIS A 147 -25.06 19.47 1.15
CA HIS A 147 -25.13 19.16 2.57
C HIS A 147 -23.90 18.41 3.09
N ILE A 148 -23.22 17.64 2.23
CA ILE A 148 -22.12 16.75 2.61
C ILE A 148 -20.77 17.44 2.44
N SER A 149 -20.64 18.30 1.44
CA SER A 149 -19.44 19.04 1.13
C SER A 149 -19.78 20.42 0.56
N THR A 150 -19.12 21.44 1.11
CA THR A 150 -19.12 22.81 0.59
C THR A 150 -17.98 23.07 -0.39
N GLU A 151 -16.96 22.21 -0.40
CA GLU A 151 -15.75 22.36 -1.21
C GLU A 151 -15.86 21.70 -2.60
N LYS A 152 -16.56 20.56 -2.68
CA LYS A 152 -16.65 19.78 -3.93
C LYS A 152 -17.90 20.16 -4.70
N HIS A 153 -17.72 20.55 -5.97
CA HIS A 153 -18.81 20.91 -6.85
C HIS A 153 -19.70 19.68 -7.17
N PRO A 154 -21.05 19.78 -7.12
CA PRO A 154 -21.95 18.66 -7.39
C PRO A 154 -21.68 17.93 -8.70
N ARG A 155 -21.45 18.68 -9.78
CA ARG A 155 -21.13 18.10 -11.09
C ARG A 155 -19.89 17.18 -11.06
N SER A 156 -18.87 17.53 -10.28
CA SER A 156 -17.67 16.70 -10.17
C SER A 156 -17.95 15.40 -9.43
N ILE A 157 -18.79 15.44 -8.39
CA ILE A 157 -19.23 14.24 -7.66
C ILE A 157 -20.11 13.37 -8.55
N LEU A 158 -20.99 13.96 -9.36
CA LEU A 158 -21.81 13.23 -10.33
C LEU A 158 -20.93 12.47 -11.32
N PHE A 159 -19.95 13.14 -11.94
CA PHE A 159 -19.02 12.51 -12.88
C PHE A 159 -18.22 11.39 -12.23
N GLU A 160 -17.81 11.54 -10.97
CA GLU A 160 -17.09 10.48 -10.26
C GLU A 160 -17.99 9.28 -9.98
N LEU A 161 -19.23 9.49 -9.53
CA LEU A 161 -20.19 8.41 -9.33
C LEU A 161 -20.57 7.70 -10.64
N GLN A 162 -20.61 8.43 -11.76
CA GLN A 162 -20.79 7.83 -13.09
C GLN A 162 -19.58 7.00 -13.51
N ARG A 163 -18.36 7.51 -13.30
CA ARG A 163 -17.12 6.77 -13.57
C ARG A 163 -17.05 5.47 -12.78
N LEU A 164 -17.52 5.50 -11.53
CA LEU A 164 -17.60 4.33 -10.65
C LEU A 164 -18.80 3.42 -10.98
N GLY A 165 -19.66 3.79 -11.94
CA GLY A 165 -20.86 3.02 -12.29
C GLY A 165 -21.93 2.97 -11.21
N VAL A 166 -21.88 3.88 -10.22
CA VAL A 166 -22.82 3.93 -9.10
C VAL A 166 -24.11 4.64 -9.48
N VAL A 167 -24.02 5.61 -10.39
CA VAL A 167 -25.17 6.35 -10.91
C VAL A 167 -25.07 6.52 -12.41
N GLU A 168 -26.20 6.75 -13.05
CA GLU A 168 -26.31 7.20 -14.44
C GLU A 168 -27.07 8.52 -14.49
N GLN A 169 -26.75 9.38 -15.46
CA GLN A 169 -27.52 10.59 -15.70
C GLN A 169 -28.33 10.42 -16.98
N GLN A 170 -29.65 10.55 -16.88
CA GLN A 170 -30.57 10.57 -18.01
C GLN A 170 -31.30 11.91 -18.04
N GLY A 171 -30.88 12.80 -18.94
CA GLY A 171 -31.40 14.17 -19.02
C GLY A 171 -31.14 14.95 -17.73
N GLN A 172 -32.22 15.40 -17.08
CA GLN A 172 -32.18 16.14 -15.81
C GLN A 172 -32.34 15.25 -14.57
N GLN A 173 -32.22 13.93 -14.73
CA GLN A 173 -32.39 12.97 -13.65
C GLN A 173 -31.11 12.17 -13.43
N VAL A 174 -30.80 11.88 -12.17
CA VAL A 174 -29.76 10.96 -11.73
C VAL A 174 -30.44 9.68 -11.27
N ILE A 175 -30.00 8.55 -11.80
CA ILE A 175 -30.53 7.23 -11.51
C ILE A 175 -29.46 6.46 -10.76
N LEU A 176 -29.76 6.02 -9.54
CA LEU A 176 -28.91 5.11 -8.78
C LEU A 176 -28.85 3.76 -9.50
N GLN A 177 -27.74 3.03 -9.50
CA GLN A 177 -27.67 1.73 -10.20
C GLN A 177 -27.84 0.58 -9.19
N GLN A 178 -28.77 -0.35 -9.44
CA GLN A 178 -29.14 -1.40 -8.47
C GLN A 178 -28.00 -2.39 -8.19
N ASN A 179 -27.12 -2.65 -9.17
CA ASN A 179 -26.02 -3.60 -9.02
C ASN A 179 -24.75 -2.98 -8.39
N SER A 180 -24.75 -1.68 -8.08
CA SER A 180 -23.55 -0.98 -7.59
C SER A 180 -23.28 -1.22 -6.10
N PHE A 181 -24.20 -1.88 -5.39
CA PHE A 181 -24.08 -2.22 -3.96
C PHE A 181 -24.04 -3.73 -3.70
N THR A 182 -24.16 -4.55 -4.74
CA THR A 182 -23.99 -6.01 -4.59
C THR A 182 -22.50 -6.32 -4.68
N PRO A 183 -21.87 -6.89 -3.62
CA PRO A 183 -20.48 -7.28 -3.69
C PRO A 183 -20.28 -8.34 -4.78
N ASP A 184 -19.38 -8.08 -5.71
CA ASP A 184 -18.84 -9.13 -6.58
C ASP A 184 -17.89 -9.99 -5.75
N ASN A 185 -18.42 -11.08 -5.20
CA ASN A 185 -17.68 -11.97 -4.29
C ASN A 185 -16.40 -12.54 -4.93
N GLN A 186 -16.41 -12.84 -6.23
CA GLN A 186 -15.22 -13.35 -6.93
C GLN A 186 -14.14 -12.28 -7.05
N MET A 187 -14.54 -11.05 -7.37
CA MET A 187 -13.60 -9.93 -7.40
C MET A 187 -13.06 -9.59 -6.00
N GLN A 188 -13.88 -9.69 -4.95
CA GLN A 188 -13.43 -9.48 -3.57
C GLN A 188 -12.45 -10.55 -3.09
N GLU A 189 -12.72 -11.82 -3.38
CA GLU A 189 -11.79 -12.93 -3.09
C GLU A 189 -10.47 -12.75 -3.84
N SER A 190 -10.52 -12.40 -5.12
CA SER A 190 -9.33 -12.11 -5.93
C SER A 190 -8.53 -10.93 -5.37
N LYS A 191 -9.20 -9.86 -4.92
CA LYS A 191 -8.55 -8.73 -4.24
C LYS A 191 -7.89 -9.16 -2.93
N ALA A 192 -8.57 -9.95 -2.10
CA ALA A 192 -8.03 -10.43 -0.84
C ALA A 192 -6.78 -11.31 -1.05
N LEU A 193 -6.82 -12.22 -2.03
CA LEU A 193 -5.68 -13.04 -2.41
C LEU A 193 -4.51 -12.20 -2.94
N PHE A 194 -4.79 -11.25 -3.83
CA PHE A 194 -3.78 -10.32 -4.35
C PHE A 194 -3.14 -9.50 -3.22
N SER A 195 -3.95 -8.92 -2.34
CA SER A 195 -3.47 -8.15 -1.18
C SER A 195 -2.61 -9.01 -0.26
N ALA A 196 -3.03 -10.23 0.07
CA ALA A 196 -2.24 -11.13 0.91
C ALA A 196 -0.88 -11.48 0.27
N ASN A 197 -0.87 -11.76 -1.03
CA ASN A 197 0.37 -12.05 -1.75
C ASN A 197 1.30 -10.83 -1.81
N LEU A 198 0.77 -9.64 -2.09
CA LEU A 198 1.55 -8.41 -2.16
C LEU A 198 2.10 -8.02 -0.78
N THR A 199 1.32 -8.18 0.28
CA THR A 199 1.76 -7.92 1.65
C THR A 199 2.93 -8.81 2.03
N ASP A 200 2.83 -10.13 1.81
CA ASP A 200 3.90 -11.06 2.19
C ASP A 200 5.13 -10.90 1.30
N HIS A 201 4.96 -10.57 0.01
CA HIS A 201 6.07 -10.24 -0.89
C HIS A 201 6.82 -8.98 -0.43
N LEU A 202 6.10 -7.89 -0.15
CA LEU A 202 6.69 -6.67 0.39
C LEU A 202 7.39 -6.93 1.73
N ALA A 203 6.77 -7.71 2.62
CA ALA A 203 7.37 -8.06 3.90
C ALA A 203 8.68 -8.83 3.73
N ALA A 204 8.71 -9.84 2.86
CA ALA A 204 9.92 -10.61 2.56
C ALA A 204 11.06 -9.71 2.01
N GLY A 205 10.75 -8.86 1.03
CA GLY A 205 11.71 -7.95 0.43
C GLY A 205 12.22 -6.89 1.41
N ILE A 206 11.33 -6.30 2.22
CA ILE A 206 11.70 -5.26 3.20
C ILE A 206 12.47 -5.85 4.38
N ASP A 207 12.04 -6.99 4.94
CA ASP A 207 12.73 -7.67 6.05
C ASP A 207 14.17 -8.05 5.66
N ASN A 208 14.43 -8.36 4.38
CA ASN A 208 15.80 -8.56 3.89
C ASN A 208 16.71 -7.32 3.99
N PHE A 209 16.14 -6.11 4.01
CA PHE A 209 16.91 -4.86 4.13
C PHE A 209 17.05 -4.39 5.58
N ILE A 210 16.00 -4.53 6.38
CA ILE A 210 15.91 -3.85 7.69
C ILE A 210 16.05 -4.78 8.91
N SER A 211 15.99 -6.10 8.71
CA SER A 211 15.98 -7.08 9.80
C SER A 211 17.37 -7.59 10.14
N GLU A 212 17.64 -7.80 11.42
CA GLU A 212 18.91 -8.38 11.91
C GLU A 212 18.86 -9.93 11.96
N LYS A 213 17.93 -10.55 11.23
CA LYS A 213 17.75 -12.01 11.23
C LYS A 213 18.93 -12.72 10.57
N PRO A 214 19.24 -13.97 10.99
CA PRO A 214 20.37 -14.73 10.45
C PRO A 214 20.11 -15.34 9.07
N PHE A 215 18.95 -15.12 8.46
CA PHE A 215 18.56 -15.66 7.17
C PHE A 215 17.89 -14.58 6.30
N THR A 216 17.96 -14.76 4.98
CA THR A 216 17.26 -13.92 4.02
C THR A 216 16.09 -14.67 3.39
N HIS A 217 14.99 -13.97 3.17
CA HIS A 217 13.88 -14.47 2.36
C HIS A 217 14.30 -14.55 0.90
N LEU A 218 13.74 -15.51 0.18
CA LEU A 218 13.97 -15.66 -1.25
C LEU A 218 13.23 -14.55 -2.02
N GLU A 219 13.98 -13.56 -2.53
CA GLU A 219 13.48 -12.51 -3.42
C GLU A 219 14.29 -12.52 -4.71
N GLN A 220 13.79 -13.23 -5.73
CA GLN A 220 14.48 -13.40 -7.01
C GLN A 220 13.48 -13.40 -8.17
N ALA A 221 13.91 -12.86 -9.31
CA ALA A 221 13.12 -12.84 -10.54
C ALA A 221 14.01 -13.14 -11.76
N VAL A 222 13.43 -13.82 -12.75
CA VAL A 222 14.06 -14.00 -14.07
C VAL A 222 13.77 -12.76 -14.92
N HIS A 223 14.81 -12.06 -15.36
CA HIS A 223 14.70 -10.90 -16.24
C HIS A 223 15.24 -11.21 -17.63
N ALA A 224 14.44 -10.94 -18.66
CA ALA A 224 14.81 -11.12 -20.06
C ALA A 224 14.31 -9.93 -20.90
N GLU A 225 15.16 -9.43 -21.80
CA GLU A 225 14.87 -8.25 -22.61
C GLU A 225 14.84 -8.57 -24.11
N LYS A 226 14.29 -7.64 -24.90
CA LYS A 226 14.25 -7.69 -26.38
C LYS A 226 13.52 -8.92 -26.92
N LEU A 227 12.45 -9.28 -26.24
CA LEU A 227 11.58 -10.39 -26.63
C LEU A 227 10.52 -9.92 -27.63
N THR A 228 10.14 -10.80 -28.55
CA THR A 228 8.97 -10.59 -29.40
C THR A 228 7.69 -10.96 -28.63
N PRO A 229 6.51 -10.51 -29.08
CA PRO A 229 5.23 -10.95 -28.48
C PRO A 229 5.08 -12.47 -28.45
N GLN A 230 5.56 -13.18 -29.48
CA GLN A 230 5.53 -14.64 -29.55
C GLN A 230 6.43 -15.28 -28.50
N SER A 231 7.62 -14.73 -28.24
CA SER A 231 8.49 -15.21 -27.17
C SER A 231 7.91 -14.95 -25.78
N VAL A 232 7.27 -13.79 -25.57
CA VAL A 232 6.56 -13.50 -24.31
C VAL A 232 5.42 -14.50 -24.09
N GLU A 233 4.65 -14.83 -25.14
CA GLU A 233 3.62 -15.88 -25.07
C GLU A 233 4.20 -17.23 -24.67
N ALA A 234 5.27 -17.67 -25.33
CA ALA A 234 5.92 -18.94 -25.03
C ALA A 234 6.45 -18.99 -23.58
N LEU A 235 7.05 -17.91 -23.09
CA LEU A 235 7.53 -17.82 -21.71
C LEU A 235 6.40 -17.81 -20.69
N ARG A 236 5.24 -17.20 -21.02
CA ARG A 236 4.06 -17.24 -20.17
C ARG A 236 3.43 -18.63 -20.09
N GLN A 237 3.42 -19.40 -21.18
CA GLN A 237 2.97 -20.79 -21.10
C GLN A 237 3.93 -21.64 -20.25
N LEU A 238 5.25 -21.49 -20.47
CA LEU A 238 6.27 -22.18 -19.69
C LEU A 238 6.21 -21.84 -18.19
N SER A 239 5.99 -20.56 -17.83
CA SER A 239 5.91 -20.14 -16.43
C SER A 239 4.73 -20.80 -15.71
N ILE A 240 3.58 -20.93 -16.38
CA ILE A 240 2.39 -21.62 -15.86
C ILE A 240 2.69 -23.11 -15.63
N GLU A 241 3.33 -23.78 -16.59
CA GLU A 241 3.70 -25.19 -16.47
C GLU A 241 4.66 -25.43 -15.30
N LEU A 242 5.72 -24.63 -15.20
CA LEU A 242 6.70 -24.72 -14.11
C LEU A 242 6.07 -24.42 -12.75
N TRP A 243 5.18 -23.42 -12.69
CA TRP A 243 4.45 -23.10 -11.46
C TRP A 243 3.57 -24.26 -11.01
N GLN A 244 2.83 -24.89 -11.91
CA GLN A 244 1.93 -26.00 -11.54
C GLN A 244 2.68 -27.16 -10.89
N ASP A 245 3.84 -27.54 -11.45
CA ASP A 245 4.67 -28.60 -10.88
C ASP A 245 5.25 -28.20 -9.51
N MET A 246 5.87 -27.02 -9.43
CA MET A 246 6.46 -26.51 -8.19
C MET A 246 5.42 -26.31 -7.08
N ALA A 247 4.26 -25.72 -7.40
CA ALA A 247 3.19 -25.47 -6.45
C ALA A 247 2.66 -26.76 -5.84
N LYS A 248 2.52 -27.82 -6.66
CA LYS A 248 2.11 -29.13 -6.18
C LYS A 248 3.13 -29.71 -5.19
N GLN A 249 4.42 -29.62 -5.50
CA GLN A 249 5.48 -30.10 -4.61
C GLN A 249 5.49 -29.33 -3.28
N LEU A 250 5.43 -28.00 -3.33
CA LEU A 250 5.40 -27.14 -2.14
C LEU A 250 4.15 -27.34 -1.29
N LEU A 251 2.97 -27.47 -1.91
CA LEU A 251 1.73 -27.69 -1.18
C LEU A 251 1.76 -29.03 -0.43
N ASN A 252 2.26 -30.10 -1.06
CA ASN A 252 2.40 -31.39 -0.39
C ASN A 252 3.35 -31.32 0.81
N ALA A 253 4.48 -30.63 0.66
CA ALA A 253 5.44 -30.42 1.76
C ALA A 253 4.84 -29.56 2.89
N ALA A 254 4.11 -28.49 2.54
CA ALA A 254 3.45 -27.61 3.50
C ALA A 254 2.39 -28.37 4.31
N ILE A 255 1.54 -29.17 3.65
CA ILE A 255 0.54 -30.01 4.33
C ILE A 255 1.21 -30.96 5.32
N HIS A 256 2.28 -31.65 4.89
CA HIS A 256 3.02 -32.56 5.75
C HIS A 256 3.57 -31.88 7.01
N HIS A 257 4.16 -30.69 6.87
CA HIS A 257 4.66 -29.93 8.01
C HIS A 257 3.54 -29.38 8.90
N CYS A 258 2.44 -28.89 8.32
CA CYS A 258 1.28 -28.46 9.09
C CYS A 258 0.68 -29.60 9.94
N GLU A 259 0.60 -30.82 9.40
CA GLU A 259 0.13 -32.01 10.14
C GLU A 259 1.09 -32.37 11.29
N GLN A 260 2.40 -32.30 11.07
CA GLN A 260 3.42 -32.56 12.10
C GLN A 260 3.39 -31.53 13.23
N ASP A 261 3.08 -30.28 12.90
CA ASP A 261 3.18 -29.14 13.81
C ASP A 261 1.86 -28.80 14.51
N GLN A 262 0.73 -29.41 14.11
CA GLN A 262 -0.62 -29.07 14.56
C GLN A 262 -0.81 -28.99 16.09
N ASN A 263 -0.08 -29.80 16.86
CA ASN A 263 -0.19 -29.85 18.33
C ASN A 263 1.01 -29.24 19.06
N LYS A 264 1.93 -28.59 18.35
CA LYS A 264 3.11 -27.98 18.94
C LYS A 264 2.80 -26.56 19.39
N ALA A 265 3.16 -26.22 20.63
CA ALA A 265 2.88 -24.92 21.21
C ALA A 265 3.69 -23.77 20.56
N ASP A 266 4.79 -24.10 19.89
CA ASP A 266 5.69 -23.19 19.18
C ASP A 266 5.43 -23.12 17.66
N ALA A 267 4.36 -23.74 17.16
CA ALA A 267 3.92 -23.65 15.76
C ALA A 267 3.25 -22.29 15.45
N THR A 268 4.02 -21.20 15.57
CA THR A 268 3.55 -19.81 15.46
C THR A 268 3.98 -19.11 14.16
N TYR A 269 4.59 -19.85 13.23
CA TYR A 269 5.10 -19.32 11.96
C TYR A 269 4.11 -19.55 10.82
N GLN A 270 3.97 -18.55 9.95
CA GLN A 270 3.27 -18.66 8.69
C GLN A 270 4.29 -18.71 7.55
N PHE A 271 4.02 -19.56 6.56
CA PHE A 271 4.81 -19.63 5.32
C PHE A 271 3.93 -19.28 4.12
N ARG A 272 4.38 -18.33 3.30
CA ARG A 272 3.82 -18.05 1.97
C ARG A 272 4.94 -18.04 0.96
N PHE A 273 4.69 -18.72 -0.16
CA PHE A 273 5.52 -18.64 -1.35
C PHE A 273 4.62 -18.32 -2.54
N GLY A 274 5.01 -17.30 -3.30
CA GLY A 274 4.29 -16.86 -4.49
C GLY A 274 5.27 -16.60 -5.63
N VAL A 275 4.80 -16.80 -6.85
CA VAL A 275 5.53 -16.43 -8.06
C VAL A 275 4.68 -15.44 -8.83
N TYR A 276 5.31 -14.39 -9.34
CA TYR A 276 4.64 -13.37 -10.13
C TYR A 276 5.27 -13.28 -11.52
N GLN A 277 4.43 -13.03 -12.51
CA GLN A 277 4.84 -12.69 -13.86
C GLN A 277 4.28 -11.31 -14.19
N TYR A 278 5.12 -10.45 -14.75
CA TYR A 278 4.71 -9.16 -15.30
C TYR A 278 5.41 -8.93 -16.64
N ASP A 279 4.64 -8.64 -17.68
CA ASP A 279 5.14 -8.25 -18.99
C ASP A 279 4.56 -6.91 -19.42
N THR A 280 5.37 -6.12 -20.12
CA THR A 280 4.97 -4.78 -20.56
C THR A 280 5.64 -4.43 -21.88
N GLN A 281 4.94 -3.68 -22.72
CA GLN A 281 5.54 -3.15 -23.94
C GLN A 281 6.42 -1.95 -23.60
N ILE A 282 7.72 -2.08 -23.83
CA ILE A 282 8.66 -0.96 -23.71
C ILE A 282 8.73 -0.18 -25.02
N LYS A 283 8.73 1.17 -24.93
CA LYS A 283 9.10 2.03 -26.06
C LYS A 283 10.61 2.24 -26.03
N LEU A 284 11.34 1.61 -26.95
CA LEU A 284 12.78 1.81 -27.08
C LEU A 284 13.04 3.27 -27.52
N GLN A 285 13.72 4.05 -26.67
CA GLN A 285 14.08 5.43 -27.00
C GLN A 285 15.26 5.53 -27.99
N VAL A 286 15.96 4.42 -28.25
CA VAL A 286 17.00 4.28 -29.29
C VAL A 286 16.87 2.86 -29.87
N PRO A 287 16.87 2.66 -31.20
CA PRO A 287 16.89 1.31 -31.76
C PRO A 287 18.14 0.58 -31.28
N TYR A 288 17.93 -0.50 -30.52
CA TYR A 288 19.02 -1.34 -30.06
C TYR A 288 19.66 -2.03 -31.26
N ILE A 289 20.91 -1.69 -31.56
CA ILE A 289 21.71 -2.34 -32.59
C ILE A 289 22.32 -3.60 -31.97
N PHE A 290 21.92 -4.76 -32.47
CA PHE A 290 22.53 -6.03 -32.11
C PHE A 290 24.02 -5.99 -32.52
N LYS A 291 24.93 -6.16 -31.57
CA LYS A 291 26.33 -6.45 -31.91
C LYS A 291 26.41 -7.95 -32.17
N ASP A 292 26.38 -8.34 -33.44
CA ASP A 292 26.76 -9.70 -33.84
C ASP A 292 28.18 -9.99 -33.32
N LYS A 293 28.36 -11.17 -32.72
CA LYS A 293 29.65 -11.70 -32.30
C LYS A 293 30.40 -12.31 -33.48
#